data_AF-A2SS74-F1
#
_entry.id   AF-A2SS74-F1
#
_cell.length_a   1.000
_cell.length_b   1.000
_cell.length_c   1.000
_cell.angle_alpha   90.00
_cell.angle_beta   90.00
_cell.angle_gamma   90.00
#
_symmetry.space_group_name_H-M   'P 1'
#
loop_
_entity.id
_entity.type
_entity.pdbx_description
1 polymer ?
#
loop_
_entity_poly.entity_id
_entity_poly.type
_entity_poly.pdbx_seq_one_letter_code
_entity_poly.pdbx_strand_id
1 'polypeptide(L)'
;MAEEIPDGKLEEPVEILYQLAKRGEIDPWNIDIVAVTERFLTELERRRELDLMISGRTIFYASVLLRMKSELLDGLEDDGGCDEDISEEGLDPFSEDDVITERALGPIELLEREIDRRLKRKDARKRPVTLYELIKQLKLAEKAERRRQRRRRCIDSEDELFEEPDADEVVGIAHDEDYERMAGRIYALVETHPDARDPGVSLHELALTLHWPVYFVYLPCLFLVQSGRVDLEQDEFFGDLWVVIQDGYTEKS
;
A
#
# COMPACT_ATOMS: atom_id res chain seq x y z
N MET A 1 -47.34 3.93 6.08
CA MET A 1 -47.06 2.48 5.98
C MET A 1 -45.58 2.34 5.76
N ALA A 2 -44.83 1.95 6.78
CA ALA A 2 -43.43 1.57 6.61
C ALA A 2 -43.42 0.14 6.09
N GLU A 3 -42.96 -0.05 4.87
CA GLU A 3 -42.87 -1.35 4.22
C GLU A 3 -41.74 -2.13 4.92
N GLU A 4 -42.08 -3.27 5.55
CA GLU A 4 -41.13 -4.09 6.29
C GLU A 4 -40.13 -4.74 5.32
N ILE A 5 -38.89 -4.24 5.32
CA ILE A 5 -37.77 -4.90 4.65
C ILE A 5 -37.43 -6.14 5.48
N PRO A 6 -37.39 -7.36 4.89
CA PRO A 6 -37.09 -8.58 5.64
C PRO A 6 -35.63 -8.59 6.15
N ASP A 7 -35.46 -9.00 7.42
CA ASP A 7 -34.22 -9.02 8.26
C ASP A 7 -33.03 -9.84 7.70
N GLY A 8 -33.02 -10.20 6.41
CA GLY A 8 -31.95 -11.00 5.78
C GLY A 8 -31.35 -10.40 4.51
N LYS A 9 -31.73 -9.17 4.12
CA LYS A 9 -31.23 -8.51 2.88
C LYS A 9 -30.23 -7.38 3.12
N LEU A 10 -30.09 -6.91 4.35
CA LEU A 10 -29.24 -5.78 4.68
C LEU A 10 -27.88 -6.26 5.20
N GLU A 11 -26.83 -5.55 4.81
CA GLU A 11 -25.49 -5.80 5.35
C GLU A 11 -25.53 -5.53 6.86
N GLU A 12 -24.97 -6.44 7.66
CA GLU A 12 -25.00 -6.38 9.13
C GLU A 12 -24.76 -4.99 9.76
N PRO A 13 -23.78 -4.16 9.33
CA PRO A 13 -23.60 -2.82 9.90
C PRO A 13 -24.69 -1.83 9.49
N VAL A 14 -25.22 -1.93 8.27
CA VAL A 14 -26.33 -1.09 7.80
C VAL A 14 -27.61 -1.47 8.54
N GLU A 15 -27.79 -2.75 8.82
CA GLU A 15 -28.90 -3.26 9.61
C GLU A 15 -28.89 -2.68 11.03
N ILE A 16 -27.73 -2.57 11.68
CA ILE A 16 -27.61 -1.92 12.99
C ILE A 16 -28.10 -0.47 12.94
N LEU A 17 -27.61 0.32 11.97
CA LEU A 17 -28.01 1.72 11.82
C LEU A 17 -29.51 1.86 11.50
N TYR A 18 -30.04 0.97 10.67
CA TYR A 18 -31.47 0.92 10.35
C TYR A 18 -32.33 0.58 11.58
N GLN A 19 -31.92 -0.39 12.39
CA GLN A 19 -32.65 -0.77 13.59
C GLN A 19 -32.64 0.34 14.65
N LEU A 20 -31.52 1.06 14.80
CA LEU A 20 -31.44 2.23 15.68
C LEU A 20 -32.40 3.35 15.21
N ALA A 21 -32.47 3.60 13.91
CA ALA A 21 -33.42 4.53 13.32
C ALA A 21 -34.89 4.07 13.48
N LYS A 22 -35.16 2.77 13.28
CA LYS A 22 -36.49 2.17 13.41
C LYS A 22 -37.02 2.24 14.85
N ARG A 23 -36.13 2.07 15.84
CA ARG A 23 -36.43 2.23 17.27
C ARG A 23 -36.61 3.69 17.69
N GLY A 24 -36.24 4.66 16.83
CA GLY A 24 -36.29 6.08 17.13
C GLY A 24 -35.15 6.57 18.03
N GLU A 25 -34.07 5.79 18.14
CA GLU A 25 -32.87 6.20 18.88
C GLU A 25 -32.04 7.24 18.10
N ILE A 26 -32.23 7.30 16.78
CA ILE A 26 -31.57 8.22 15.85
C ILE A 26 -32.62 8.81 14.90
N ASP A 27 -32.53 10.12 14.60
CA ASP A 27 -33.34 10.75 13.54
C ASP A 27 -32.73 10.48 12.15
N PRO A 28 -33.46 9.82 11.23
CA PRO A 28 -32.96 9.52 9.89
C PRO A 28 -32.68 10.76 9.02
N TRP A 29 -33.31 11.89 9.32
CA TRP A 29 -33.23 13.11 8.52
C TRP A 29 -32.19 14.10 9.05
N ASN A 30 -31.79 13.95 10.31
CA ASN A 30 -30.81 14.78 10.97
C ASN A 30 -29.96 13.96 11.94
N ILE A 31 -28.88 13.40 11.41
CA ILE A 31 -27.95 12.59 12.17
C ILE A 31 -26.94 13.45 12.92
N ASP A 32 -26.90 13.24 14.23
CA ASP A 32 -25.76 13.63 15.05
C ASP A 32 -24.74 12.47 15.10
N ILE A 33 -23.59 12.68 14.47
CA ILE A 33 -22.51 11.68 14.38
C ILE A 33 -22.06 11.23 15.77
N VAL A 34 -22.02 12.14 16.75
CA VAL A 34 -21.60 11.83 18.14
C VAL A 34 -22.56 10.82 18.75
N ALA A 35 -23.86 11.14 18.72
CA ALA A 35 -24.91 10.31 19.30
C ALA A 35 -25.02 8.96 18.56
N VAL A 36 -24.98 8.96 17.22
CA VAL A 36 -25.05 7.74 16.42
C VAL A 36 -23.90 6.80 16.72
N THR A 37 -22.68 7.33 16.85
CA THR A 37 -21.49 6.52 17.14
C THR A 37 -21.63 5.81 18.50
N GLU A 38 -22.09 6.51 19.54
CA GLU A 38 -22.29 5.91 20.86
C GLU A 38 -23.38 4.83 20.86
N ARG A 39 -24.50 5.08 20.19
CA ARG A 39 -25.59 4.10 20.04
C ARG A 39 -25.14 2.88 19.24
N PHE A 40 -24.38 3.09 18.17
CA PHE A 40 -23.83 2.02 17.35
C PHE A 40 -22.87 1.14 18.14
N LEU A 41 -21.95 1.74 18.91
CA LEU A 41 -21.01 0.99 19.76
C LEU A 41 -21.73 0.21 20.86
N THR A 42 -22.73 0.82 21.51
CA THR A 42 -23.53 0.15 22.54
C THR A 42 -24.27 -1.08 21.98
N GLU A 43 -24.90 -0.95 20.80
CA GLU A 43 -25.57 -2.07 20.14
C GLU A 43 -24.56 -3.13 19.65
N LEU A 44 -23.35 -2.71 19.25
CA LEU A 44 -22.27 -3.62 18.88
C LEU A 44 -21.77 -4.45 20.07
N GLU A 45 -21.57 -3.83 21.22
CA GLU A 45 -21.17 -4.50 22.47
C GLU A 45 -22.24 -5.50 22.93
N ARG A 46 -23.51 -5.07 22.92
CA ARG A 46 -24.65 -5.95 23.22
C ARG A 46 -24.68 -7.18 22.32
N ARG A 47 -24.41 -7.02 21.02
CA ARG A 47 -24.35 -8.15 20.08
C ARG A 47 -23.14 -9.03 20.34
N ARG A 48 -21.97 -8.47 20.68
CA ARG A 48 -20.76 -9.21 21.05
C ARG A 48 -20.96 -10.14 22.24
N GLU A 49 -21.73 -9.70 23.23
CA GLU A 49 -22.06 -10.51 24.42
C GLU A 49 -22.96 -11.71 24.08
N LEU A 50 -23.77 -11.59 23.02
CA LEU A 50 -24.72 -12.60 22.58
C LEU A 50 -24.15 -13.52 21.49
N ASP A 51 -23.25 -13.01 20.65
CA ASP A 51 -22.60 -13.73 19.55
C ASP A 51 -21.17 -13.19 19.34
N LEU A 52 -20.18 -14.08 19.36
CA LEU A 52 -18.77 -13.72 19.17
C LEU A 52 -18.42 -13.47 17.69
N MET A 53 -19.25 -13.91 16.74
CA MET A 53 -19.01 -13.71 15.31
C MET A 53 -19.53 -12.35 14.85
N ILE A 54 -18.73 -11.31 15.06
CA ILE A 54 -18.98 -9.98 14.46
C ILE A 54 -18.26 -9.90 13.10
N SER A 55 -18.96 -9.44 12.06
CA SER A 55 -18.33 -9.20 10.76
C SER A 55 -17.23 -8.13 10.85
N GLY A 56 -16.10 -8.38 10.18
CA GLY A 56 -15.03 -7.38 10.05
C GLY A 56 -15.49 -6.07 9.41
N ARG A 57 -16.55 -6.10 8.59
CA ARG A 57 -17.17 -4.87 8.05
C ARG A 57 -17.82 -4.02 9.14
N THR A 58 -18.42 -4.66 10.15
CA THR A 58 -19.07 -3.96 11.27
C THR A 58 -18.04 -3.27 12.16
N ILE A 59 -16.92 -3.94 12.43
CA ILE A 59 -15.78 -3.34 13.14
C ILE A 59 -15.19 -2.19 12.34
N PHE A 60 -15.06 -2.33 11.01
CA PHE A 60 -14.62 -1.24 10.14
C PHE A 60 -15.58 -0.04 10.18
N TYR A 61 -16.89 -0.26 10.21
CA TYR A 61 -17.86 0.84 10.27
C TYR A 61 -17.77 1.55 11.63
N ALA A 62 -17.55 0.80 12.72
CA ALA A 62 -17.29 1.38 14.04
C ALA A 62 -16.05 2.28 14.05
N SER A 63 -14.94 1.86 13.43
CA SER A 63 -13.72 2.66 13.39
C SER A 63 -13.87 3.92 12.54
N VAL A 64 -14.60 3.85 11.43
CA VAL A 64 -14.89 5.02 10.59
C VAL A 64 -15.80 6.01 11.33
N LEU A 65 -16.84 5.53 12.03
CA LEU A 65 -17.71 6.38 12.84
C LEU A 65 -16.95 7.07 13.98
N LEU A 66 -16.06 6.35 14.68
CA LEU A 66 -15.20 6.91 15.71
C LEU A 66 -14.27 7.99 15.16
N ARG A 67 -13.68 7.76 13.97
CA ARG A 67 -12.86 8.76 13.29
C ARG A 67 -13.68 10.02 12.95
N MET A 68 -14.87 9.87 12.36
CA MET A 68 -15.76 10.99 12.05
C MET A 68 -16.17 11.77 13.31
N LYS A 69 -16.39 11.08 14.43
CA LYS A 69 -16.64 11.70 15.73
C LYS A 69 -15.43 12.52 16.21
N SER A 70 -14.21 12.00 16.06
CA SER A 70 -12.98 12.73 16.41
C SER A 70 -12.82 13.99 15.57
N GLU A 71 -12.94 13.88 14.25
CA GLU A 71 -12.83 15.02 13.31
C GLU A 71 -13.86 16.11 13.61
N LEU A 72 -15.09 15.71 13.98
CA LEU A 72 -16.13 16.65 14.38
C LEU A 72 -15.81 17.37 15.68
N LEU A 73 -15.24 16.67 16.68
CA LEU A 73 -14.84 17.27 17.95
C LEU A 73 -13.65 18.21 17.75
N ASP A 74 -12.65 17.82 16.96
CA ASP A 74 -11.50 18.67 16.64
C ASP A 74 -11.95 19.94 15.90
N GLY A 75 -12.88 19.84 14.94
CA GLY A 75 -13.44 20.99 14.23
C GLY A 75 -14.34 21.90 15.06
N LEU A 76 -14.84 21.43 16.22
CA LEU A 76 -15.57 22.27 17.18
C LEU A 76 -14.62 23.08 18.08
N GLU A 77 -13.37 22.62 18.26
CA GLU A 77 -12.33 23.37 18.97
C GLU A 77 -11.78 24.53 18.13
N ASP A 78 -11.86 24.42 16.79
CA ASP A 78 -11.36 25.41 15.83
C ASP A 78 -12.36 26.55 15.50
N ASP A 79 -13.64 26.42 15.88
CA ASP A 79 -14.64 27.51 15.77
C ASP A 79 -14.37 28.67 16.77
N GLY A 80 -13.27 28.57 17.55
CA GLY A 80 -12.74 29.60 18.43
C GLY A 80 -11.53 30.38 17.90
N GLY A 81 -10.98 30.03 16.74
CA GLY A 81 -9.78 30.71 16.25
C GLY A 81 -9.39 30.38 14.82
N CYS A 82 -9.42 31.41 13.99
CA CYS A 82 -8.56 31.58 12.82
C CYS A 82 -8.92 30.75 11.57
N ASP A 83 -9.42 31.47 10.56
CA ASP A 83 -9.14 31.20 9.16
C ASP A 83 -7.61 31.00 8.97
N GLU A 84 -7.09 29.77 8.95
CA GLU A 84 -5.77 29.50 8.37
C GLU A 84 -5.69 28.04 7.88
N ASP A 85 -5.73 27.90 6.55
CA ASP A 85 -5.10 26.84 5.74
C ASP A 85 -5.22 25.37 6.16
N ILE A 86 -6.30 24.72 5.72
CA ILE A 86 -6.25 23.29 5.35
C ILE A 86 -6.91 23.10 3.98
N SER A 87 -6.11 23.26 2.92
CA SER A 87 -6.44 22.81 1.58
C SER A 87 -6.41 21.27 1.53
N GLU A 88 -7.54 20.66 1.85
CA GLU A 88 -7.77 19.24 1.60
C GLU A 88 -8.09 19.04 0.11
N GLU A 89 -7.04 18.82 -0.69
CA GLU A 89 -7.11 18.09 -1.96
C GLU A 89 -5.72 17.53 -2.33
N GLY A 90 -5.48 16.25 -2.02
CA GLY A 90 -4.56 15.41 -2.80
C GLY A 90 -3.07 15.33 -2.41
N LEU A 91 -2.63 15.83 -1.27
CA LEU A 91 -1.21 15.75 -0.89
C LEU A 91 -0.95 14.70 0.20
N ASP A 92 -0.13 13.72 -0.18
CA ASP A 92 0.52 12.77 0.72
C ASP A 92 1.50 13.54 1.64
N PRO A 93 1.37 13.47 2.97
CA PRO A 93 2.27 14.15 3.91
C PRO A 93 3.76 13.73 3.82
N PHE A 94 4.10 12.78 2.95
CA PHE A 94 5.45 12.26 2.72
C PHE A 94 6.09 12.70 1.39
N SER A 95 5.48 13.62 0.65
CA SER A 95 6.07 14.16 -0.59
C SER A 95 6.97 15.36 -0.28
N GLU A 96 8.27 15.25 -0.57
CA GLU A 96 9.29 16.29 -0.33
C GLU A 96 9.30 17.45 -1.36
N ASP A 97 8.25 17.61 -2.18
CA ASP A 97 8.28 18.53 -3.33
C ASP A 97 7.51 19.86 -3.14
N ASP A 98 7.01 20.13 -1.93
CA ASP A 98 5.97 21.15 -1.72
C ASP A 98 6.49 22.57 -1.36
N VAL A 99 7.58 23.03 -2.00
CA VAL A 99 8.11 24.40 -1.78
C VAL A 99 8.02 25.31 -3.01
N ILE A 100 7.50 24.86 -4.15
CA ILE A 100 7.49 25.69 -5.35
C ILE A 100 6.17 25.55 -6.09
N THR A 101 5.27 26.56 -5.98
CA THR A 101 4.74 27.34 -7.13
C THR A 101 3.48 28.16 -6.80
N GLU A 102 3.60 29.24 -6.02
CA GLU A 102 2.55 30.30 -6.00
C GLU A 102 2.52 31.17 -7.27
N ARG A 103 3.36 30.89 -8.27
CA ARG A 103 3.56 31.78 -9.42
C ARG A 103 3.28 31.17 -10.79
N ALA A 104 2.77 29.93 -10.85
CA ALA A 104 2.57 29.19 -12.11
C ALA A 104 1.14 28.67 -12.34
N LEU A 105 0.16 29.04 -11.51
CA LEU A 105 -1.22 28.57 -11.70
C LEU A 105 -1.87 29.28 -12.90
N GLY A 106 -2.44 28.50 -13.82
CA GLY A 106 -3.15 29.01 -15.00
C GLY A 106 -4.49 29.68 -14.63
N PRO A 107 -5.11 30.45 -15.56
CA PRO A 107 -6.41 31.09 -15.33
C PRO A 107 -7.54 30.11 -14.95
N ILE A 108 -7.42 28.84 -15.36
CA ILE A 108 -8.38 27.77 -15.08
C ILE A 108 -8.21 27.26 -13.65
N GLU A 109 -6.98 27.02 -13.19
CA GLU A 109 -6.70 26.53 -11.83
C GLU A 109 -7.05 27.58 -10.76
N LEU A 110 -6.86 28.86 -11.05
CA LEU A 110 -7.32 29.95 -10.18
C LEU A 110 -8.85 29.99 -10.08
N LEU A 111 -9.55 29.69 -11.17
CA LEU A 111 -11.02 29.62 -11.20
C LEU A 111 -11.52 28.39 -10.43
N GLU A 112 -10.90 27.23 -10.63
CA GLU A 112 -11.21 26.00 -9.91
C GLU A 112 -11.05 26.22 -8.40
N ARG A 113 -9.91 26.77 -7.96
CA ARG A 113 -9.67 27.09 -6.54
C ARG A 113 -10.70 28.09 -5.96
N GLU A 114 -11.14 29.08 -6.74
CA GLU A 114 -12.18 30.02 -6.31
C GLU A 114 -13.58 29.37 -6.26
N ILE A 115 -13.87 28.44 -7.19
CA ILE A 115 -15.10 27.64 -7.18
C ILE A 115 -15.13 26.77 -5.91
N ASP A 116 -14.03 26.08 -5.59
CA ASP A 116 -13.95 25.20 -4.43
C ASP A 116 -14.07 25.97 -3.12
N ARG A 117 -13.41 27.14 -3.03
CA ARG A 117 -13.58 28.07 -1.89
C ARG A 117 -15.02 28.52 -1.70
N ARG A 118 -15.78 28.71 -2.78
CA ARG A 118 -17.20 29.08 -2.68
C ARG A 118 -18.08 27.89 -2.34
N LEU A 119 -17.75 26.71 -2.86
CA LEU A 119 -18.47 25.48 -2.56
C LEU A 119 -18.32 25.13 -1.08
N LYS A 120 -17.09 25.12 -0.55
CA LYS A 120 -16.79 24.86 0.87
C LYS A 120 -17.52 25.83 1.81
N ARG A 121 -17.54 27.14 1.50
CA ARG A 121 -18.32 28.15 2.25
C ARG A 121 -19.83 27.94 2.17
N LYS A 122 -20.34 27.33 1.09
CA LYS A 122 -21.76 27.02 0.92
C LYS A 122 -22.13 25.74 1.67
N ASP A 123 -21.25 24.75 1.71
CA ASP A 123 -21.42 23.50 2.46
C ASP A 123 -21.34 23.73 3.98
N ALA A 124 -20.59 24.76 4.41
CA ALA A 124 -20.61 25.26 5.80
C ALA A 124 -22.00 25.77 6.25
N ARG A 125 -22.97 25.96 5.35
CA ARG A 125 -24.39 26.16 5.73
C ARG A 125 -25.00 24.82 6.12
N LYS A 126 -24.62 24.34 7.31
CA LYS A 126 -25.14 23.21 8.11
C LYS A 126 -26.41 22.57 7.54
N ARG A 127 -26.28 21.78 6.47
CA ARG A 127 -27.34 20.89 6.04
C ARG A 127 -27.27 19.68 6.97
N PRO A 128 -28.39 19.26 7.59
CA PRO A 128 -28.38 18.07 8.43
C PRO A 128 -27.98 16.85 7.59
N VAL A 129 -27.04 16.06 8.09
CA VAL A 129 -26.61 14.81 7.44
C VAL A 129 -27.73 13.80 7.57
N THR A 130 -28.12 13.18 6.46
CA THR A 130 -29.18 12.14 6.47
C THR A 130 -28.59 10.75 6.70
N LEU A 131 -29.39 9.80 7.16
CA LEU A 131 -28.98 8.40 7.30
C LEU A 131 -28.49 7.79 6.00
N TYR A 132 -29.15 8.11 4.91
CA TYR A 132 -28.71 7.67 3.58
C TYR A 132 -27.31 8.20 3.23
N GLU A 133 -27.05 9.46 3.53
CA GLU A 133 -25.76 10.10 3.28
C GLU A 133 -24.65 9.54 4.16
N LEU A 134 -24.92 9.30 5.45
CA LEU A 134 -24.00 8.62 6.34
C LEU A 134 -23.64 7.23 5.81
N ILE A 135 -24.64 6.40 5.47
CA ILE A 135 -24.42 5.07 4.91
C ILE A 135 -23.60 5.14 3.62
N LYS A 136 -23.90 6.13 2.75
CA LYS A 136 -23.14 6.36 1.52
C LYS A 136 -21.68 6.69 1.81
N GLN A 137 -21.39 7.55 2.79
CA GLN A 137 -20.03 7.88 3.20
C GLN A 137 -19.29 6.66 3.76
N LEU A 138 -19.93 5.87 4.62
CA LEU A 138 -19.35 4.62 5.16
C LEU A 138 -19.00 3.63 4.03
N LYS A 139 -19.89 3.46 3.04
CA LYS A 139 -19.62 2.61 1.87
C LYS A 139 -18.50 3.15 0.97
N LEU A 140 -18.41 4.47 0.83
CA LEU A 140 -17.30 5.10 0.10
C LEU A 140 -15.97 4.88 0.83
N ALA A 141 -15.94 5.04 2.15
CA ALA A 141 -14.77 4.75 2.98
C ALA A 141 -14.35 3.28 2.85
N GLU A 142 -15.30 2.34 2.87
CA GLU A 142 -15.02 0.91 2.65
C GLU A 142 -14.43 0.65 1.26
N LYS A 143 -15.00 1.24 0.21
CA LYS A 143 -14.49 1.09 -1.15
C LYS A 143 -13.09 1.68 -1.31
N ALA A 144 -12.83 2.82 -0.66
CA ALA A 144 -11.51 3.46 -0.65
C ALA A 144 -10.48 2.58 0.06
N GLU A 145 -10.83 2.01 1.21
CA GLU A 145 -9.96 1.12 1.96
C GLU A 145 -9.67 -0.18 1.18
N ARG A 146 -10.67 -0.77 0.51
CA ARG A 146 -10.43 -1.90 -0.40
C ARG A 146 -9.48 -1.56 -1.54
N ARG A 147 -9.54 -0.33 -2.08
CA ARG A 147 -8.60 0.13 -3.12
C ARG A 147 -7.20 0.30 -2.54
N ARG A 148 -7.07 0.87 -1.35
CA ARG A 148 -5.79 0.99 -0.63
C ARG A 148 -5.19 -0.36 -0.32
N GLN A 149 -5.98 -1.31 0.17
CA GLN A 149 -5.50 -2.66 0.45
C GLN A 149 -5.04 -3.39 -0.82
N ARG A 150 -5.74 -3.22 -1.95
CA ARG A 150 -5.29 -3.75 -3.24
C ARG A 150 -4.00 -3.10 -3.73
N ARG A 151 -3.86 -1.79 -3.53
CA ARG A 151 -2.62 -1.07 -3.87
C ARG A 151 -1.47 -1.50 -2.96
N ARG A 152 -1.69 -1.58 -1.66
CA ARG A 152 -0.73 -2.11 -0.69
C ARG A 152 -0.30 -3.51 -1.07
N ARG A 153 -1.22 -4.43 -1.35
CA ARG A 153 -0.85 -5.76 -1.86
C ARG A 153 -0.03 -5.72 -3.14
N CYS A 154 -0.32 -4.79 -4.06
CA CYS A 154 0.43 -4.66 -5.30
C CYS A 154 1.82 -4.04 -5.11
N ILE A 155 1.98 -3.19 -4.09
CA ILE A 155 3.27 -2.60 -3.68
C ILE A 155 4.06 -3.62 -2.87
N ASP A 156 3.39 -4.39 -2.00
CA ASP A 156 3.95 -5.56 -1.33
C ASP A 156 4.41 -6.59 -2.38
N SER A 157 3.76 -6.71 -3.56
CA SER A 157 4.25 -7.53 -4.69
C SER A 157 5.53 -7.00 -5.35
N GLU A 158 5.82 -5.70 -5.23
CA GLU A 158 7.11 -5.14 -5.65
C GLU A 158 8.17 -5.37 -4.57
N ASP A 159 7.78 -5.44 -3.29
CA ASP A 159 8.60 -5.96 -2.20
C ASP A 159 8.75 -7.50 -2.23
N GLU A 160 7.86 -8.24 -2.90
CA GLU A 160 7.99 -9.69 -3.21
C GLU A 160 9.11 -9.96 -4.23
N LEU A 161 9.66 -8.95 -4.93
CA LEU A 161 10.95 -9.09 -5.62
C LEU A 161 12.12 -9.29 -4.63
N PHE A 162 11.87 -9.03 -3.34
CA PHE A 162 12.74 -9.27 -2.20
C PHE A 162 12.11 -10.22 -1.17
N GLU A 163 11.07 -11.00 -1.52
CA GLU A 163 10.67 -12.13 -0.68
C GLU A 163 11.84 -13.12 -0.61
N GLU A 164 12.21 -13.54 0.61
CA GLU A 164 13.11 -14.68 0.78
C GLU A 164 12.53 -15.83 -0.04
N PRO A 165 13.26 -16.35 -1.04
CA PRO A 165 12.73 -17.38 -1.92
C PRO A 165 12.21 -18.56 -1.09
N ASP A 166 11.08 -19.12 -1.51
CA ASP A 166 10.40 -20.21 -0.80
C ASP A 166 11.41 -21.33 -0.50
N ALA A 167 11.42 -21.85 0.72
CA ALA A 167 12.46 -22.80 1.14
C ALA A 167 12.47 -24.04 0.22
N ASP A 168 11.33 -24.42 -0.35
CA ASP A 168 11.24 -25.50 -1.33
C ASP A 168 11.81 -25.12 -2.72
N GLU A 169 11.75 -23.85 -3.11
CA GLU A 169 12.40 -23.33 -4.33
C GLU A 169 13.93 -23.25 -4.12
N VAL A 170 14.39 -22.77 -2.95
CA VAL A 170 15.82 -22.75 -2.56
C VAL A 170 16.41 -24.16 -2.41
N VAL A 171 15.64 -25.11 -1.85
CA VAL A 171 16.06 -26.51 -1.69
C VAL A 171 16.03 -27.25 -3.03
N GLY A 172 15.13 -26.89 -3.95
CA GLY A 172 15.17 -27.37 -5.33
C GLY A 172 16.41 -26.89 -6.10
N ILE A 173 16.90 -25.68 -5.81
CA ILE A 173 18.16 -25.15 -6.35
C ILE A 173 19.38 -25.84 -5.69
N ALA A 174 19.23 -26.47 -4.52
CA ALA A 174 20.29 -27.14 -3.75
C ALA A 174 20.68 -28.54 -4.24
N HIS A 175 20.39 -28.91 -5.48
CA HIS A 175 21.09 -30.03 -6.10
C HIS A 175 22.45 -29.52 -6.62
N ASP A 176 23.55 -30.04 -6.06
CA ASP A 176 24.93 -29.66 -6.44
C ASP A 176 25.17 -29.73 -7.97
N GLU A 177 24.44 -30.60 -8.68
CA GLU A 177 24.46 -30.74 -10.13
C GLU A 177 23.97 -29.49 -10.89
N ASP A 178 23.05 -28.71 -10.31
CA ASP A 178 22.50 -27.52 -10.94
C ASP A 178 23.45 -26.32 -10.78
N TYR A 179 24.08 -26.15 -9.62
CA TYR A 179 25.06 -25.07 -9.40
C TYR A 179 26.33 -25.23 -10.24
N GLU A 180 26.91 -26.43 -10.33
CA GLU A 180 28.09 -26.67 -11.17
C GLU A 180 27.77 -26.39 -12.65
N ARG A 181 26.58 -26.78 -13.09
CA ARG A 181 26.11 -26.52 -14.46
C ARG A 181 25.89 -25.03 -14.71
N MET A 182 25.33 -24.31 -13.75
CA MET A 182 25.13 -22.85 -13.81
C MET A 182 26.47 -22.11 -13.82
N ALA A 183 27.39 -22.47 -12.92
CA ALA A 183 28.74 -21.94 -12.86
C ALA A 183 29.51 -22.20 -14.17
N GLY A 184 29.40 -23.40 -14.74
CA GLY A 184 29.99 -23.74 -16.04
C GLY A 184 29.44 -22.89 -17.20
N ARG A 185 28.13 -22.61 -17.21
CA ARG A 185 27.52 -21.73 -18.23
C ARG A 185 27.99 -20.28 -18.09
N ILE A 186 28.04 -19.77 -16.86
CA ILE A 186 28.50 -18.41 -16.59
C ILE A 186 29.98 -18.29 -16.97
N TYR A 187 30.82 -19.24 -16.57
CA TYR A 187 32.24 -19.26 -16.93
C TYR A 187 32.46 -19.29 -18.45
N ALA A 188 31.76 -20.15 -19.20
CA ALA A 188 31.88 -20.19 -20.66
C ALA A 188 31.44 -18.87 -21.32
N LEU A 189 30.44 -18.19 -20.75
CA LEU A 189 29.94 -16.91 -21.26
C LEU A 189 30.93 -15.78 -21.00
N VAL A 190 31.53 -15.75 -19.80
CA VAL A 190 32.60 -14.81 -19.45
C VAL A 190 33.85 -15.10 -20.29
N GLU A 191 34.22 -16.35 -20.52
CA GLU A 191 35.39 -16.74 -21.35
C GLU A 191 35.23 -16.35 -22.82
N THR A 192 34.00 -16.35 -23.32
CA THR A 192 33.70 -15.92 -24.70
C THR A 192 33.60 -14.39 -24.82
N HIS A 193 33.52 -13.67 -23.70
CA HIS A 193 33.36 -12.22 -23.69
C HIS A 193 34.67 -11.51 -24.06
N PRO A 194 34.66 -10.50 -24.95
CA PRO A 194 35.87 -9.78 -25.33
C PRO A 194 36.54 -9.06 -24.15
N ASP A 195 35.72 -8.61 -23.18
CA ASP A 195 36.16 -7.82 -22.02
C ASP A 195 36.42 -8.66 -20.76
N ALA A 196 36.58 -9.98 -20.89
CA ALA A 196 36.74 -10.92 -19.77
C ALA A 196 37.92 -10.65 -18.83
N ARG A 197 38.85 -9.78 -19.25
CA ARG A 197 40.13 -9.51 -18.57
C ARG A 197 40.27 -8.07 -18.07
N ASP A 198 39.75 -7.10 -18.82
CA ASP A 198 39.82 -5.67 -18.48
C ASP A 198 38.77 -4.92 -19.33
N PRO A 199 37.75 -4.27 -18.76
CA PRO A 199 37.48 -4.04 -17.33
C PRO A 199 36.72 -5.17 -16.60
N GLY A 200 36.48 -6.32 -17.24
CA GLY A 200 35.63 -7.39 -16.69
C GLY A 200 34.19 -7.29 -17.20
N VAL A 201 33.40 -8.35 -16.98
CA VAL A 201 31.99 -8.38 -17.41
C VAL A 201 31.10 -7.96 -16.24
N SER A 202 30.16 -7.04 -16.47
CA SER A 202 29.20 -6.65 -15.43
C SER A 202 28.28 -7.82 -15.08
N LEU A 203 28.04 -8.04 -13.79
CA LEU A 203 27.09 -9.05 -13.33
C LEU A 203 25.67 -8.77 -13.86
N HIS A 204 25.30 -7.50 -14.01
CA HIS A 204 24.02 -7.12 -14.59
C HIS A 204 23.90 -7.54 -16.06
N GLU A 205 24.97 -7.40 -16.84
CA GLU A 205 25.02 -7.84 -18.24
C GLU A 205 24.91 -9.37 -18.38
N LEU A 206 25.57 -10.11 -17.47
CA LEU A 206 25.43 -11.57 -17.40
C LEU A 206 23.99 -11.98 -17.07
N ALA A 207 23.35 -11.29 -16.12
CA ALA A 207 21.95 -11.53 -15.75
C ALA A 207 20.99 -11.27 -16.92
N LEU A 208 21.17 -10.18 -17.66
CA LEU A 208 20.38 -9.86 -18.85
C LEU A 208 20.56 -10.91 -19.95
N THR A 209 21.80 -11.35 -20.20
CA THR A 209 22.09 -12.32 -21.26
C THR A 209 21.48 -13.69 -20.95
N LEU A 210 21.55 -14.12 -19.69
CA LEU A 210 21.01 -15.40 -19.23
C LEU A 210 19.50 -15.36 -18.94
N HIS A 211 18.90 -14.18 -18.92
CA HIS A 211 17.51 -13.93 -18.50
C HIS A 211 17.25 -14.46 -17.08
N TRP A 212 18.24 -14.34 -16.21
CA TRP A 212 18.20 -14.78 -14.82
C TRP A 212 18.19 -13.59 -13.88
N PRO A 213 17.56 -13.69 -12.71
CA PRO A 213 17.65 -12.64 -11.72
C PRO A 213 19.08 -12.54 -11.16
N VAL A 214 19.47 -11.33 -10.75
CA VAL A 214 20.85 -10.98 -10.35
C VAL A 214 21.39 -11.89 -9.24
N TYR A 215 20.57 -12.21 -8.23
CA TYR A 215 20.95 -13.12 -7.13
C TYR A 215 21.27 -14.54 -7.62
N PHE A 216 20.62 -14.98 -8.69
CA PHE A 216 20.78 -16.32 -9.26
C PHE A 216 22.07 -16.47 -10.08
N VAL A 217 22.63 -15.34 -10.56
CA VAL A 217 23.96 -15.29 -11.19
C VAL A 217 25.06 -15.13 -10.15
N TYR A 218 24.79 -14.38 -9.09
CA TYR A 218 25.76 -14.10 -8.03
C TYR A 218 26.24 -15.35 -7.27
N LEU A 219 25.32 -16.24 -6.89
CA LEU A 219 25.68 -17.46 -6.14
C LEU A 219 26.67 -18.38 -6.89
N PRO A 220 26.45 -18.74 -8.18
CA PRO A 220 27.44 -19.46 -8.97
C PRO A 220 28.76 -18.69 -9.18
N CYS A 221 28.71 -17.35 -9.28
CA CYS A 221 29.94 -16.55 -9.37
C CYS A 221 30.79 -16.69 -8.09
N LEU A 222 30.17 -16.71 -6.90
CA LEU A 222 30.88 -16.97 -5.65
C LEU A 222 31.54 -18.36 -5.64
N PHE A 223 30.88 -19.36 -6.22
CA PHE A 223 31.48 -20.69 -6.40
C PHE A 223 32.70 -20.67 -7.36
N LEU A 224 32.62 -19.87 -8.43
CA LEU A 224 33.75 -19.65 -9.35
C LEU A 224 34.92 -18.92 -8.66
N VAL A 225 34.64 -18.01 -7.73
CA VAL A 225 35.65 -17.36 -6.88
C VAL A 225 36.27 -18.35 -5.90
N GLN A 226 35.45 -19.18 -5.23
CA GLN A 226 35.96 -20.21 -4.33
C GLN A 226 36.83 -21.24 -5.06
N SER A 227 36.50 -21.54 -6.31
CA SER A 227 37.30 -22.38 -7.20
C SER A 227 38.43 -21.62 -7.90
N GLY A 228 38.65 -20.33 -7.64
CA GLY A 228 39.78 -19.57 -8.20
C GLY A 228 39.78 -19.46 -9.73
N ARG A 229 38.61 -19.54 -10.37
CA ARG A 229 38.46 -19.38 -11.82
C ARG A 229 38.18 -17.94 -12.21
N VAL A 230 37.57 -17.18 -11.31
CA VAL A 230 37.03 -15.83 -11.54
C VAL A 230 37.22 -15.01 -10.26
N ASP A 231 37.51 -13.73 -10.40
CA ASP A 231 37.49 -12.74 -9.33
C ASP A 231 36.28 -11.80 -9.48
N LEU A 232 35.77 -11.32 -8.35
CA LEU A 232 34.69 -10.34 -8.28
C LEU A 232 35.23 -9.01 -7.76
N GLU A 233 35.16 -7.97 -8.58
CA GLU A 233 35.66 -6.63 -8.24
C GLU A 233 34.50 -5.64 -8.12
N GLN A 234 34.62 -4.72 -7.16
CA GLN A 234 33.64 -3.65 -6.91
C GLN A 234 34.37 -2.37 -6.52
N ASP A 235 34.09 -1.28 -7.24
CA ASP A 235 34.74 0.02 -7.01
C ASP A 235 34.13 0.79 -5.83
N GLU A 236 32.80 0.78 -5.71
CA GLU A 236 32.04 1.47 -4.65
C GLU A 236 31.08 0.51 -3.94
N PHE A 237 30.89 0.68 -2.62
CA PHE A 237 29.92 -0.13 -1.88
C PHE A 237 28.51 0.00 -2.49
N PHE A 238 27.87 -1.14 -2.76
CA PHE A 238 26.58 -1.23 -3.46
C PHE A 238 26.57 -0.71 -4.91
N GLY A 239 27.76 -0.51 -5.50
CA GLY A 239 27.92 -0.24 -6.93
C GLY A 239 27.93 -1.52 -7.77
N ASP A 240 28.25 -1.38 -9.05
CA ASP A 240 28.30 -2.48 -10.00
C ASP A 240 29.36 -3.53 -9.63
N LEU A 241 29.02 -4.80 -9.85
CA LEU A 241 29.91 -5.93 -9.60
C LEU A 241 30.48 -6.44 -10.93
N TRP A 242 31.81 -6.53 -11.00
CA TRP A 242 32.56 -6.94 -12.18
C TRP A 242 33.12 -8.35 -12.01
N VAL A 243 33.01 -9.15 -13.07
CA VAL A 243 33.43 -10.54 -13.13
C VAL A 243 34.67 -10.64 -14.04
N VAL A 244 35.83 -10.96 -13.45
CA VAL A 244 37.13 -10.98 -14.14
C VAL A 244 37.72 -12.39 -14.12
N ILE A 245 38.24 -12.89 -15.26
CA ILE A 245 38.85 -14.24 -15.32
C ILE A 245 40.27 -14.21 -14.73
N GLN A 246 40.58 -15.21 -13.90
CA GLN A 246 41.90 -15.38 -13.30
C GLN A 246 42.73 -16.43 -14.09
N ASP A 247 43.90 -16.04 -14.60
CA ASP A 247 44.79 -16.89 -15.44
C ASP A 247 45.55 -18.01 -14.65
N GLY A 248 45.11 -18.38 -13.43
CA GLY A 248 45.87 -19.19 -12.48
C GLY A 248 45.41 -20.64 -12.25
N TYR A 249 44.35 -21.13 -12.90
CA TYR A 249 43.74 -22.41 -12.53
C TYR A 249 44.42 -23.63 -13.19
N THR A 250 45.29 -24.32 -12.45
CA THR A 250 45.63 -25.73 -12.75
C THR A 250 44.56 -26.63 -12.14
N GLU A 251 43.76 -27.30 -12.97
CA GLU A 251 42.84 -28.35 -12.53
C GLU A 251 43.60 -29.41 -11.70
N LYS A 252 43.28 -29.53 -10.41
CA LYS A 252 43.63 -30.73 -9.65
C LYS A 252 42.65 -31.83 -10.03
N SER A 253 43.16 -32.84 -10.74
CA SER A 253 42.51 -34.15 -10.94
C SER A 253 42.23 -34.88 -9.64
#